data_AF-A0A7Y5QAG2-F1
#
_entry.id   AF-A0A7Y5QAG2-F1
#
_cell.length_a   1.000
_cell.length_b   1.000
_cell.length_c   1.000
_cell.angle_alpha   90.00
_cell.angle_beta   90.00
_cell.angle_gamma   90.00
#
_symmetry.space_group_name_H-M   'P 1'
#
loop_
_entity.id
_entity.type
_entity.pdbx_description
1 polymer ?
#
loop_
_entity_poly.entity_id
_entity_poly.type
_entity_poly.pdbx_seq_one_letter_code
_entity_poly.pdbx_strand_id
1 'polypeptide(L)'
;MKPTDIKRLQKRSRVMRVTRVTPTTLVVYSRSNPQLQHIVTIEWDRRAGIRARCTCPWAQHGGAACSHVLAALNFLAAEKHRTISFWLNVDDARRQKHRVLTLRAGDGDVFITSRPADEEKAS
;
A
#
# COMPACT_ATOMS: atom_id res chain seq x y z
N MET A 1 11.83 -8.35 -6.31
CA MET A 1 11.48 -7.63 -7.56
C MET A 1 10.69 -6.35 -7.27
N LYS A 2 11.12 -5.22 -7.84
CA LYS A 2 10.42 -3.93 -7.76
C LYS A 2 9.38 -3.80 -8.90
N PRO A 3 8.19 -3.23 -8.68
CA PRO A 3 7.21 -3.03 -9.75
C PRO A 3 7.69 -1.99 -10.76
N THR A 4 7.40 -2.22 -12.04
CA THR A 4 7.74 -1.31 -13.15
C THR A 4 6.78 -0.13 -13.26
N ASP A 5 5.50 -0.34 -12.94
CA ASP A 5 4.44 0.68 -13.03
C ASP A 5 3.62 0.76 -11.74
N ILE A 6 4.12 1.55 -10.79
CA ILE A 6 3.47 1.73 -9.49
C ILE A 6 2.14 2.47 -9.61
N LYS A 7 1.97 3.36 -10.60
CA LYS A 7 0.77 4.19 -10.73
C LYS A 7 -0.40 3.36 -11.25
N ARG A 8 -0.16 2.42 -12.18
CA ARG A 8 -1.17 1.42 -12.58
C ARG A 8 -1.58 0.53 -11.41
N LEU A 9 -0.63 0.06 -10.61
CA LEU A 9 -0.92 -0.73 -9.41
C LEU A 9 -1.73 0.08 -8.38
N GLN A 10 -1.40 1.36 -8.19
CA GLN A 10 -2.14 2.27 -7.33
C GLN A 10 -3.57 2.51 -7.85
N LYS A 11 -3.77 2.66 -9.16
CA LYS A 11 -5.13 2.75 -9.73
C LYS A 11 -5.92 1.48 -9.46
N ARG A 12 -5.31 0.31 -9.65
CA ARG A 12 -5.94 -1.00 -9.40
C ARG A 12 -6.26 -1.22 -7.92
N SER A 13 -5.43 -0.71 -7.01
CA SER A 13 -5.66 -0.90 -5.57
C SER A 13 -6.91 -0.18 -5.04
N ARG A 14 -7.32 0.92 -5.69
CA ARG A 14 -8.50 1.72 -5.28
C ARG A 14 -9.84 0.97 -5.37
N VAL A 15 -9.92 -0.04 -6.24
CA VAL A 15 -11.16 -0.83 -6.42
C VAL A 15 -11.18 -2.13 -5.61
N MET A 16 -10.15 -2.38 -4.80
CA MET A 16 -10.07 -3.55 -3.93
C MET A 16 -10.90 -3.34 -2.68
N ARG A 17 -11.43 -4.43 -2.11
CA ARG A 17 -11.99 -4.44 -0.77
C ARG A 17 -10.95 -4.98 0.19
N VAL A 18 -10.93 -4.42 1.40
CA VAL A 18 -9.97 -4.76 2.45
C VAL A 18 -10.73 -4.97 3.74
N THR A 19 -10.43 -6.06 4.43
CA THR A 19 -10.94 -6.36 5.76
C THR A 19 -9.75 -6.61 6.68
N ARG A 20 -9.67 -5.88 7.79
CA ARG A 20 -8.64 -6.10 8.81
C ARG A 20 -9.06 -7.27 9.70
N VAL A 21 -8.23 -8.31 9.77
CA VAL A 21 -8.48 -9.52 10.58
C VAL A 21 -7.72 -9.45 11.90
N THR A 22 -6.50 -8.93 11.87
CA THR A 22 -5.68 -8.66 13.06
C THR A 22 -5.03 -7.28 12.93
N PRO A 23 -4.38 -6.73 13.97
CA PRO A 23 -3.70 -5.44 13.87
C PRO A 23 -2.65 -5.35 12.74
N THR A 24 -2.07 -6.48 12.33
CA THR A 24 -1.04 -6.56 11.29
C THR A 24 -1.48 -7.31 10.05
N THR A 25 -2.63 -8.00 10.07
CA THR A 25 -3.08 -8.87 8.98
C THR A 25 -4.40 -8.39 8.39
N LEU A 26 -4.40 -8.22 7.07
CA LEU A 26 -5.54 -7.78 6.28
C LEU A 26 -5.83 -8.79 5.18
N VAL A 27 -7.10 -9.00 4.89
CA VAL A 27 -7.55 -9.78 3.73
C VAL A 27 -7.99 -8.79 2.65
N VAL A 28 -7.46 -8.99 1.45
CA VAL A 28 -7.71 -8.13 0.28
C VAL A 28 -8.30 -8.96 -0.84
N TYR A 29 -9.37 -8.48 -1.45
CA TYR A 29 -10.04 -9.16 -2.55
C TYR A 29 -10.57 -8.17 -3.60
N SER A 30 -10.63 -8.64 -4.85
CA SER A 30 -11.18 -7.84 -5.95
C SER A 30 -12.71 -7.80 -5.85
N ARG A 31 -13.32 -6.66 -6.17
CA ARG A 31 -14.78 -6.58 -6.34
C ARG A 31 -15.30 -7.48 -7.45
N SER A 32 -14.51 -7.68 -8.51
CA SER A 32 -14.88 -8.50 -9.66
C SER A 32 -14.66 -10.01 -9.47
N ASN A 33 -13.89 -10.40 -8.44
CA ASN A 33 -13.68 -11.81 -8.09
C ASN A 33 -13.45 -11.92 -6.58
N PRO A 34 -14.54 -11.90 -5.79
CA PRO A 34 -14.45 -11.91 -4.32
C PRO A 34 -14.00 -13.26 -3.75
N GLN A 35 -14.07 -14.34 -4.54
CA GLN A 35 -13.60 -15.67 -4.11
C GLN A 35 -12.08 -15.75 -4.05
N LEU A 36 -11.37 -14.91 -4.81
CA LEU A 36 -9.91 -14.84 -4.80
C LEU A 36 -9.44 -13.85 -3.72
N GLN A 37 -9.13 -14.38 -2.54
CA GLN A 37 -8.65 -13.62 -1.40
C GLN A 37 -7.13 -13.69 -1.29
N HIS A 38 -6.51 -12.55 -0.98
CA HIS A 38 -5.08 -12.46 -0.68
C HIS A 38 -4.88 -11.94 0.73
N ILE A 39 -4.02 -12.62 1.48
CA ILE A 39 -3.65 -12.21 2.83
C ILE A 39 -2.44 -11.28 2.71
N VAL A 40 -2.56 -10.11 3.33
CA VAL A 40 -1.50 -9.10 3.42
C VAL A 40 -1.13 -8.92 4.87
N THR A 41 0.15 -9.06 5.19
CA THR A 41 0.68 -8.69 6.51
C THR A 41 1.50 -7.40 6.40
N ILE A 42 1.34 -6.49 7.37
CA ILE A 42 2.04 -5.21 7.44
C ILE A 42 2.71 -5.10 8.80
N GLU A 43 4.02 -4.86 8.78
CA GLU A 43 4.85 -4.62 9.95
C GLU A 43 5.44 -3.21 9.88
N TRP A 44 5.47 -2.55 11.03
CA TRP A 44 6.03 -1.21 11.18
C TRP A 44 7.31 -1.29 12.01
N ASP A 45 8.43 -0.97 11.38
CA ASP A 45 9.71 -0.83 12.07
C ASP A 45 10.08 0.66 12.15
N ARG A 46 10.32 1.16 13.36
CA ARG A 46 10.65 2.58 13.59
C ARG A 46 11.97 3.00 12.93
N ARG A 47 12.90 2.06 12.69
CA ARG A 47 14.19 2.29 12.05
C ARG A 47 14.18 1.88 10.59
N ALA A 48 13.57 0.75 10.27
CA ALA A 48 13.62 0.17 8.92
C ALA A 48 12.48 0.62 8.00
N GLY A 49 11.39 1.19 8.52
CA GLY A 49 10.23 1.61 7.74
C GLY A 49 9.12 0.55 7.72
N ILE A 50 8.33 0.52 6.64
CA ILE A 50 7.21 -0.40 6.49
C ILE A 50 7.70 -1.66 5.80
N ARG A 51 7.37 -2.84 6.34
CA ARG A 51 7.50 -4.12 5.63
C ARG A 51 6.12 -4.68 5.36
N ALA A 52 5.93 -5.26 4.19
CA ALA A 52 4.67 -5.90 3.87
C ALA A 52 4.91 -7.20 3.09
N ARG A 53 4.11 -8.22 3.39
CA ARG A 53 4.07 -9.48 2.66
C ARG A 53 2.66 -9.71 2.14
N CYS A 54 2.55 -10.33 0.97
CA CYS A 54 1.28 -10.72 0.38
C CYS A 54 1.34 -12.18 -0.06
N THR A 55 0.21 -12.88 -0.09
CA THR A 55 0.12 -14.26 -0.59
C THR A 55 -0.07 -14.36 -2.10
N CYS A 56 -0.14 -13.25 -2.85
CA CYS A 56 -0.32 -13.30 -4.30
C CYS A 56 0.93 -13.79 -5.03
N PRO A 57 0.81 -14.35 -6.26
CA PRO A 57 1.94 -14.89 -7.01
C PRO A 57 3.13 -13.92 -7.16
N TRP A 58 2.85 -12.64 -7.41
CA TRP A 58 3.90 -11.60 -7.45
C TRP A 58 4.79 -11.60 -6.20
N ALA A 59 4.18 -11.67 -5.02
CA ALA A 59 4.91 -11.66 -3.76
C ALA A 59 5.57 -13.01 -3.45
N GLN A 60 4.98 -14.12 -3.89
CA GLN A 60 5.60 -15.44 -3.82
C GLN A 60 6.90 -15.51 -4.63
N HIS A 61 6.97 -14.81 -5.77
CA HIS A 61 8.18 -14.68 -6.59
C HIS A 61 9.09 -13.51 -6.15
N GLY A 62 9.03 -13.09 -4.87
CA GLY A 62 9.88 -12.05 -4.31
C GLY A 62 9.52 -10.62 -4.70
N GLY A 63 8.36 -10.41 -5.33
CA GLY A 63 7.85 -9.10 -5.69
C GLY A 63 7.29 -8.32 -4.50
N ALA A 64 7.59 -7.03 -4.41
CA ALA A 64 7.03 -6.15 -3.38
C ALA A 64 5.98 -5.18 -3.94
N ALA A 65 5.23 -4.52 -3.07
CA ALA A 65 4.31 -3.43 -3.43
C ALA A 65 3.26 -3.78 -4.52
N CYS A 66 2.72 -5.02 -4.49
CA CYS A 66 1.60 -5.38 -5.36
C CYS A 66 0.35 -4.54 -5.03
N SER A 67 -0.63 -4.53 -5.95
CA SER A 67 -1.89 -3.79 -5.75
C SER A 67 -2.61 -4.14 -4.44
N HIS A 68 -2.46 -5.38 -3.93
CA HIS A 68 -3.05 -5.78 -2.65
C HIS A 68 -2.37 -5.10 -1.45
N VAL A 69 -1.03 -5.01 -1.46
CA VAL A 69 -0.27 -4.28 -0.44
C VAL A 69 -0.65 -2.80 -0.48
N LEU A 70 -0.74 -2.21 -1.67
CA LEU A 70 -1.14 -0.81 -1.80
C LEU A 70 -2.58 -0.58 -1.29
N ALA A 71 -3.49 -1.51 -1.53
CA ALA A 71 -4.87 -1.44 -1.03
C ALA A 71 -4.92 -1.52 0.50
N ALA A 72 -4.17 -2.45 1.08
CA ALA A 72 -4.07 -2.60 2.53
C ALA A 72 -3.49 -1.34 3.21
N LEU A 73 -2.44 -0.75 2.63
CA LEU A 73 -1.87 0.51 3.13
C LEU A 73 -2.83 1.69 2.98
N ASN A 74 -3.56 1.77 1.87
CA ASN A 74 -4.60 2.80 1.68
C ASN A 74 -5.70 2.66 2.75
N PHE A 75 -6.15 1.43 3.02
CA PHE A 75 -7.14 1.15 4.06
C PHE A 75 -6.66 1.64 5.44
N LEU A 76 -5.44 1.26 5.84
CA LEU A 76 -4.87 1.69 7.14
C LEU A 76 -4.64 3.21 7.21
N ALA A 77 -4.32 3.87 6.09
CA ALA A 77 -4.19 5.31 6.03
C ALA A 77 -5.56 6.00 6.18
N ALA A 78 -6.59 5.46 5.53
CA ALA A 78 -7.95 5.97 5.62
C ALA A 78 -8.52 5.86 7.04
N GLU A 79 -8.24 4.76 7.76
CA GLU A 79 -8.57 4.62 9.19
C GLU A 79 -7.94 5.72 10.07
N LYS A 80 -6.89 6.39 9.57
CA LYS A 80 -6.21 7.51 10.24
C LYS A 80 -6.54 8.87 9.61
N HIS A 81 -7.60 8.95 8.81
CA HIS A 81 -7.99 10.16 8.06
C HIS A 81 -6.84 10.71 7.20
N ARG A 82 -6.09 9.82 6.55
CA ARG A 82 -4.99 10.17 5.65
C ARG A 82 -5.22 9.60 4.26
N THR A 83 -4.74 10.35 3.27
CA THR A 83 -4.61 9.89 1.89
C THR A 83 -3.14 9.69 1.59
N ILE A 84 -2.79 8.53 1.02
CA ILE A 84 -1.40 8.21 0.65
C ILE A 84 -1.23 8.05 -0.87
N SER A 85 0.00 8.23 -1.34
CA SER A 85 0.40 8.00 -2.74
C SER A 85 1.76 7.33 -2.81
N PHE A 86 1.98 6.55 -3.86
CA PHE A 86 3.14 5.67 -4.00
C PHE A 86 4.04 6.11 -5.14
N TRP A 87 5.36 5.95 -4.95
CA TRP A 87 6.40 6.42 -5.87
C TRP A 87 7.55 5.42 -5.97
N LEU A 88 8.07 5.21 -7.17
CA LEU A 88 9.29 4.40 -7.39
C LEU A 88 10.57 5.20 -7.18
N ASN A 89 10.51 6.53 -7.28
CA ASN A 89 11.62 7.44 -7.09
C ASN A 89 11.39 8.29 -5.82
N VAL A 90 12.44 8.43 -5.01
CA VAL A 90 12.43 9.27 -3.80
C VAL A 90 12.31 10.75 -4.14
N ASP A 91 12.88 11.21 -5.25
CA ASP A 91 12.87 12.62 -5.63
C ASP A 91 11.45 13.07 -5.99
N ASP A 92 10.71 12.25 -6.73
CA ASP A 92 9.30 12.51 -7.04
C ASP A 92 8.42 12.51 -5.80
N ALA A 93 8.71 11.64 -4.83
CA ALA A 93 8.04 11.63 -3.53
C ALA A 93 8.35 12.91 -2.73
N ARG A 94 9.61 13.35 -2.70
CA ARG A 94 10.03 14.56 -1.99
C ARG A 94 9.44 15.84 -2.59
N ARG A 95 9.27 15.89 -3.91
CA ARG A 95 8.60 17.01 -4.61
C ARG A 95 7.17 17.27 -4.12
N GLN A 96 6.51 16.29 -3.51
CA GLN A 96 5.17 16.45 -2.94
C GLN A 96 5.16 17.30 -1.65
N LYS A 97 6.32 17.65 -1.07
CA LYS A 97 6.43 18.44 0.17
C LYS A 97 5.60 17.86 1.34
N HIS A 98 5.50 16.53 1.38
CA HIS A 98 4.80 15.78 2.41
C HIS A 98 5.75 14.84 3.14
N ARG A 99 5.34 14.33 4.30
CA ARG A 99 6.10 13.28 5.00
C ARG A 99 6.23 12.07 4.07
N VAL A 100 7.47 11.63 3.85
CA VAL A 100 7.81 10.45 3.07
C VAL A 100 8.06 9.27 4.02
N LEU A 101 7.35 8.17 3.81
CA LEU A 101 7.57 6.88 4.43
C LEU A 101 8.16 5.93 3.39
N THR A 102 8.85 4.90 3.85
CA THR A 102 9.47 3.91 2.96
C THR A 102 8.82 2.54 3.18
N LEU A 103 8.27 1.97 2.12
CA LEU A 103 7.92 0.56 2.03
C LEU A 103 9.15 -0.20 1.53
N ARG A 104 9.77 -0.95 2.43
CA ARG A 104 10.94 -1.76 2.13
C ARG A 104 10.56 -2.95 1.27
N ALA A 105 11.35 -3.13 0.24
CA ALA A 105 11.18 -4.15 -0.78
C ALA A 105 12.57 -4.68 -1.14
N GLY A 106 12.73 -6.00 -1.20
CA GLY A 106 14.05 -6.63 -1.37
C GLY A 106 14.88 -6.05 -2.53
N ASP A 107 14.27 -5.84 -3.70
CA ASP A 107 14.94 -5.31 -4.90
C ASP A 107 14.66 -3.82 -5.15
N GLY A 108 14.41 -3.05 -4.08
CA GLY A 108 14.33 -1.60 -4.16
C GLY A 108 13.00 -1.04 -3.67
N ASP A 109 13.14 -0.04 -2.81
CA ASP A 109 12.05 0.52 -2.03
C ASP A 109 10.99 1.24 -2.87
N VAL A 110 9.81 1.32 -2.28
CA VAL A 110 8.69 2.16 -2.72
C VAL A 110 8.50 3.26 -1.68
N PHE A 111 8.37 4.50 -2.15
CA PHE A 111 8.20 5.66 -1.30
C PHE A 111 6.72 6.02 -1.20
N ILE A 112 6.29 6.43 -0.02
CA ILE A 112 4.90 6.72 0.29
C ILE A 112 4.81 8.14 0.83
N THR A 113 4.06 8.99 0.15
CA THR A 113 3.71 10.33 0.66
C THR A 113 2.35 10.28 1.31
N SER A 114 2.20 10.94 2.46
CA SER A 114 0.92 11.01 3.19
C SER A 114 0.48 12.46 3.36
N ARG A 115 -0.79 12.74 3.05
CA ARG A 115 -1.47 14.01 3.32
C ARG A 115 -2.70 13.80 4.20
N PRO A 116 -3.18 14.79 4.96
CA PRO A 116 -4.54 14.76 5.52
C PRO A 116 -5.53 14.38 4.42
N ALA A 117 -6.48 13.49 4.71
CA ALA A 117 -7.65 13.39 3.85
C ALA A 117 -8.34 14.75 3.86
N ASP A 118 -8.76 15.23 2.69
CA ASP A 118 -9.58 16.43 2.63
C ASP A 118 -10.84 16.13 3.45
N GLU A 119 -11.14 16.92 4.48
CA GLU A 119 -12.42 16.85 5.19
C GLU A 119 -13.49 17.29 4.19
N GLU A 120 -13.95 16.34 3.36
CA GLU A 120 -15.15 16.55 2.59
C GLU A 120 -16.29 16.56 3.60
N LYS A 121 -16.73 17.79 3.91
CA LYS A 121 -17.90 18.17 4.69
C LYS A 121 -18.94 17.06 4.69
N ALA A 122 -19.06 16.39 5.82
CA ALA A 122 -20.27 15.63 6.14
C ALA A 122 -21.42 16.64 6.22
N SER A 123 -22.13 16.83 5.12
CA SER A 123 -23.49 17.36 5.08
C SER A 123 -24.46 16.20 4.98
#